data_AF-A0A1V5PFB0-F1
#
_entry.id   AF-A0A1V5PFB0-F1
#
_cell.length_a   1.000
_cell.length_b   1.000
_cell.length_c   1.000
_cell.angle_alpha   90.00
_cell.angle_beta   90.00
_cell.angle_gamma   90.00
#
_symmetry.space_group_name_H-M   'P 1'
#
loop_
_entity.id
_entity.type
_entity.pdbx_description
1 polymer ?
#
loop_
_entity_poly.entity_id
_entity_poly.type
_entity_poly.pdbx_seq_one_letter_code
_entity_poly.pdbx_strand_id
1 'polypeptide(L)'
;MDKDIKRYYKQLQHGGRSLAARIADAFALRLVFAAASYLWFRYNIENQVVVILLTATTTLIFMAALKLWNDISFDRFVQKESDRLLDTVLRERLLLLDEGEFLELCECVCRDLPGFENATLWCMQHSLPIDADDVLAAYRRARRQNAQFLAICSLSGCTQAASALLLRLPIRSEYISPDILLRFARETKEFSVGAQDVNAHIRSRQSVVHERRKQMQAEPFAPGRAKKYLVCALILAAASFITGYALYYRLLAGLCLMLAGTSFTLNQFAPIKAVEQ
;
A
#
# COMPACT_ATOMS: atom_id res chain seq x y z
N MET A 1 -15.26 12.51 0.09
CA MET A 1 -14.26 11.47 0.42
C MET A 1 -14.22 11.29 1.93
N ASP A 2 -14.35 10.05 2.41
CA ASP A 2 -14.40 9.72 3.83
C ASP A 2 -13.10 10.12 4.56
N LYS A 3 -13.17 10.49 5.84
CA LYS A 3 -12.00 11.02 6.59
C LYS A 3 -10.89 9.97 6.71
N ASP A 4 -11.26 8.71 6.86
CA ASP A 4 -10.32 7.61 7.04
C ASP A 4 -9.60 7.22 5.73
N ILE A 5 -10.29 7.38 4.60
CA ILE A 5 -9.70 7.20 3.27
C ILE A 5 -8.70 8.33 2.99
N LYS A 6 -9.01 9.58 3.36
CA LYS A 6 -8.06 10.70 3.24
C LYS A 6 -6.82 10.48 4.10
N ARG A 7 -6.96 9.90 5.29
CA ARG A 7 -5.82 9.53 6.14
C ARG A 7 -4.96 8.43 5.52
N TYR A 8 -5.57 7.45 4.85
CA TYR A 8 -4.85 6.40 4.12
C TYR A 8 -3.92 6.99 3.05
N TYR A 9 -4.47 7.77 2.11
CA TYR A 9 -3.68 8.38 1.04
C TYR A 9 -2.57 9.29 1.58
N LYS A 10 -2.84 10.05 2.65
CA LYS A 10 -1.80 10.85 3.32
C LYS A 10 -0.71 10.00 3.95
N GLN A 11 -1.03 8.84 4.53
CA GLN A 11 -0.01 7.94 5.07
C GLN A 11 0.85 7.34 3.95
N LEU A 12 0.22 6.97 2.84
CA LEU A 12 0.87 6.38 1.69
C LEU A 12 1.82 7.37 0.98
N GLN A 13 1.38 8.60 0.73
CA GLN A 13 2.19 9.66 0.10
C GLN A 13 3.49 9.95 0.89
N HIS A 14 3.44 9.82 2.22
CA HIS A 14 4.57 10.12 3.10
C HIS A 14 5.39 8.88 3.48
N GLY A 15 5.17 7.73 2.84
CA GLY A 15 6.00 6.53 3.00
C GLY A 15 6.10 6.02 4.44
N GLY A 16 5.06 6.22 5.25
CA GLY A 16 5.05 5.78 6.65
C GLY A 16 5.86 6.66 7.63
N ARG A 17 6.38 7.83 7.22
CA ARG A 17 7.06 8.77 8.14
C ARG A 17 6.10 9.25 9.24
N SER A 18 6.60 9.25 10.48
CA SER A 18 5.82 9.63 11.66
C SER A 18 5.24 11.05 11.53
N LEU A 19 4.06 11.29 12.11
CA LEU A 19 3.43 12.62 12.12
C LEU A 19 4.33 13.66 12.81
N ALA A 20 5.08 13.24 13.83
CA ALA A 20 6.01 14.10 14.55
C ALA A 20 7.17 14.59 13.67
N ALA A 21 7.79 13.70 12.89
CA ALA A 21 8.86 14.08 11.96
C ALA A 21 8.38 15.07 10.89
N ARG A 22 7.13 14.91 10.43
CA ARG A 22 6.52 15.83 9.45
C ARG A 22 6.25 17.22 10.02
N ILE A 23 5.76 17.28 11.25
CA ILE A 23 5.53 18.56 11.94
C ILE A 23 6.88 19.23 12.21
N ALA A 24 7.90 18.46 12.60
CA ALA A 24 9.25 18.96 12.83
C ALA A 24 9.89 19.54 11.56
N ASP A 25 9.87 18.82 10.43
CA ASP A 25 10.42 19.33 9.15
C ASP A 25 9.67 20.58 8.68
N ALA A 26 8.34 20.59 8.79
CA ALA A 26 7.54 21.75 8.42
C ALA A 26 7.83 22.96 9.32
N PHE A 27 8.04 22.76 10.63
CA PHE A 27 8.43 23.83 11.55
C PHE A 27 9.84 24.32 11.28
N ALA A 28 10.79 23.41 11.08
CA ALA A 28 12.18 23.73 10.80
C ALA A 28 12.30 24.55 9.51
N LEU A 29 11.65 24.12 8.43
CA LEU A 29 11.67 24.84 7.15
C LEU A 29 11.03 26.24 7.26
N ARG A 30 9.97 26.38 8.06
CA ARG A 30 9.35 27.69 8.34
C ARG A 30 10.25 28.60 9.16
N LEU A 31 10.93 28.06 10.18
CA LEU A 31 11.88 28.82 10.99
C LEU A 31 13.07 29.31 10.15
N VAL A 32 13.60 28.44 9.29
CA VAL A 32 14.71 28.79 8.39
C VAL A 32 14.28 29.87 7.40
N PHE A 33 13.10 29.73 6.78
CA PHE A 33 12.59 30.74 5.85
C PHE A 33 12.31 32.09 6.53
N ALA A 34 11.72 32.07 7.73
CA ALA A 34 11.47 33.28 8.52
C ALA A 34 12.77 33.95 8.97
N ALA A 35 13.77 33.19 9.38
CA ALA A 35 15.08 33.72 9.73
C ALA A 35 15.80 34.33 8.51
N ALA A 36 15.74 33.65 7.36
CA ALA A 36 16.32 34.14 6.12
C ALA A 36 15.65 35.44 5.63
N SER A 37 14.31 35.50 5.64
CA SER A 37 13.58 36.71 5.24
C SER A 37 13.86 37.86 6.21
N TYR A 38 13.93 37.60 7.52
CA TYR A 38 14.25 38.60 8.53
C TYR A 38 15.66 39.18 8.37
N LEU A 39 16.67 38.34 8.16
CA LEU A 39 18.04 38.79 7.92
C LEU A 39 18.15 39.62 6.63
N TRP A 40 17.45 39.21 5.57
CA TRP A 40 17.44 39.94 4.30
C TRP A 40 16.81 41.33 4.42
N PHE A 41 15.66 41.45 5.08
CA PHE A 41 15.00 42.74 5.26
C PHE A 41 15.74 43.64 6.26
N ARG A 42 16.37 43.07 7.28
CA ARG A 42 17.22 43.82 8.23
C ARG A 42 18.45 44.43 7.56
N TYR A 43 19.01 43.77 6.54
CA TYR A 43 20.15 44.31 5.78
C TYR A 43 19.77 45.50 4.90
N ASN A 44 18.53 45.53 4.37
CA ASN A 44 18.11 46.52 3.38
C ASN A 44 17.31 47.70 3.95
N ILE A 45 16.78 47.60 5.18
CA ILE A 45 15.84 48.58 5.74
C ILE A 45 16.24 48.94 7.17
N GLU A 46 16.45 50.23 7.43
CA GLU A 46 16.85 50.74 8.76
C GLU A 46 15.70 50.71 9.78
N ASN A 47 14.45 50.82 9.33
CA ASN A 47 13.28 50.87 10.21
C ASN A 47 12.83 49.47 10.66
N GLN A 48 13.02 49.17 11.95
CA GLN A 48 12.74 47.85 12.52
C GLN A 48 11.26 47.44 12.44
N VAL A 49 10.32 48.37 12.53
CA VAL A 49 8.88 48.06 12.48
C VAL A 49 8.48 47.55 11.10
N VAL A 50 9.04 48.17 10.05
CA VAL A 50 8.78 47.81 8.65
C VAL A 50 9.35 46.43 8.33
N VAL A 51 10.52 46.09 8.88
CA VAL A 51 11.12 44.75 8.76
C VAL A 51 10.24 43.66 9.38
N ILE A 52 9.70 43.89 10.58
CA ILE A 52 8.82 42.92 11.25
C ILE A 52 7.52 42.73 10.45
N LEU A 53 6.94 43.82 9.91
CA LEU A 53 5.72 43.74 9.12
C LEU A 53 5.94 42.97 7.80
N LEU A 54 7.02 43.26 7.08
CA LEU A 54 7.37 42.61 5.80
C LEU A 54 7.73 41.12 5.97
N THR A 55 8.42 40.78 7.05
CA THR A 55 8.74 39.38 7.37
C THR A 55 7.49 38.58 7.71
N ALA A 56 6.55 39.17 8.48
CA ALA A 56 5.28 38.54 8.79
C ALA A 56 4.41 38.31 7.54
N THR A 57 4.32 39.29 6.64
CA THR A 57 3.53 39.16 5.40
C THR A 57 4.14 38.16 4.42
N THR A 58 5.45 38.19 4.20
CA THR A 58 6.15 37.26 3.31
C THR A 58 6.11 35.82 3.81
N THR A 59 6.26 35.61 5.12
CA THR A 59 6.11 34.27 5.72
C THR A 59 4.69 33.73 5.59
N LEU A 60 3.67 34.56 5.78
CA LEU A 60 2.28 34.17 5.55
C LEU A 60 2.01 33.78 4.10
N ILE A 61 2.50 34.56 3.14
CA ILE A 61 2.36 34.26 1.70
C ILE A 61 3.05 32.92 1.37
N PHE A 62 4.27 32.73 1.90
CA PHE A 62 5.01 31.48 1.71
C PHE A 62 4.28 30.26 2.30
N MET A 63 3.65 30.41 3.47
CA MET A 63 2.82 29.35 4.06
C MET A 63 1.61 29.00 3.19
N ALA A 64 0.92 30.00 2.65
CA ALA A 64 -0.22 29.79 1.75
C ALA A 64 0.23 29.07 0.47
N ALA A 65 1.35 29.48 -0.13
CA ALA A 65 1.92 28.86 -1.31
C ALA A 65 2.30 27.38 -1.07
N LEU A 66 2.98 27.08 0.03
CA LEU A 66 3.33 25.69 0.40
C LEU A 66 2.09 24.82 0.62
N LYS A 67 1.06 25.36 1.25
CA LYS A 67 -0.19 24.64 1.47
C LYS A 67 -0.87 24.30 0.15
N LEU A 68 -0.99 25.28 -0.74
CA LEU A 68 -1.59 25.11 -2.06
C LEU A 68 -0.82 24.11 -2.92
N TRP A 69 0.51 24.19 -2.91
CA TRP A 69 1.38 23.24 -3.61
C TRP A 69 1.16 21.81 -3.11
N ASN A 70 1.13 21.63 -1.79
CA ASN A 70 0.90 20.32 -1.19
C ASN A 70 -0.48 19.77 -1.53
N ASP A 71 -1.52 20.61 -1.48
CA ASP A 71 -2.89 20.20 -1.81
C ASP A 71 -2.99 19.78 -3.30
N ILE A 72 -2.42 20.55 -4.23
CA ILE A 72 -2.39 20.18 -5.66
C ILE A 72 -1.60 18.89 -5.89
N SER A 73 -0.44 18.75 -5.23
CA SER A 73 0.38 17.53 -5.35
C SER A 73 -0.34 16.31 -4.78
N PHE A 74 -1.12 16.51 -3.72
CA PHE A 74 -1.92 15.47 -3.09
C PHE A 74 -3.05 15.03 -4.01
N ASP A 75 -3.76 15.96 -4.64
CA ASP A 75 -4.85 15.61 -5.55
C ASP A 75 -4.33 14.83 -6.77
N ARG A 76 -3.22 15.25 -7.37
CA ARG A 76 -2.55 14.50 -8.45
C ARG A 76 -2.10 13.11 -8.00
N PHE A 77 -1.56 13.01 -6.78
CA PHE A 77 -1.16 11.73 -6.21
C PHE A 77 -2.36 10.82 -5.96
N VAL A 78 -3.47 11.35 -5.43
CA VAL A 78 -4.69 10.59 -5.19
C VAL A 78 -5.25 10.05 -6.49
N GLN A 79 -5.30 10.84 -7.57
CA GLN A 79 -5.75 10.37 -8.88
C GLN A 79 -4.88 9.23 -9.41
N LYS A 80 -3.56 9.42 -9.41
CA LYS A 80 -2.62 8.40 -9.91
C LYS A 80 -2.68 7.10 -9.11
N GLU A 81 -2.80 7.21 -7.79
CA GLU A 81 -2.86 6.05 -6.92
C GLU A 81 -4.25 5.39 -6.94
N SER A 82 -5.33 6.15 -7.08
CA SER A 82 -6.66 5.57 -7.25
C SER A 82 -6.75 4.75 -8.52
N ASP A 83 -6.16 5.21 -9.62
CA ASP A 83 -6.13 4.46 -10.88
C ASP A 83 -5.35 3.14 -10.72
N ARG A 84 -4.20 3.20 -10.05
CA ARG A 84 -3.39 2.00 -9.76
C ARG A 84 -4.11 1.00 -8.87
N LEU A 85 -4.81 1.49 -7.84
CA LEU A 85 -5.60 0.63 -6.95
C LEU A 85 -6.80 0.03 -7.67
N LEU A 86 -7.44 0.80 -8.55
CA LEU A 86 -8.51 0.33 -9.40
C LEU A 86 -8.03 -0.81 -10.30
N ASP A 87 -6.88 -0.65 -10.98
CA ASP A 87 -6.28 -1.72 -11.79
C ASP A 87 -5.97 -2.98 -10.96
N THR A 88 -5.50 -2.79 -9.73
CA THR A 88 -5.21 -3.91 -8.83
C THR A 88 -6.48 -4.67 -8.47
N VAL A 89 -7.55 -3.95 -8.09
CA VAL A 89 -8.84 -4.55 -7.72
C VAL A 89 -9.52 -5.19 -8.93
N LEU A 90 -9.47 -4.54 -10.09
CA LEU A 90 -9.98 -5.12 -11.35
C LEU A 90 -9.25 -6.42 -11.68
N ARG A 91 -7.92 -6.41 -11.61
CA ARG A 91 -7.13 -7.62 -11.88
C ARG A 91 -7.46 -8.74 -10.90
N GLU A 92 -7.59 -8.45 -9.61
CA GLU A 92 -8.04 -9.43 -8.61
C GLU A 92 -9.43 -9.98 -8.94
N ARG A 93 -10.39 -9.14 -9.37
CA ARG A 93 -11.72 -9.59 -9.78
C ARG A 93 -11.71 -10.43 -11.05
N LEU A 94 -10.95 -10.03 -12.07
CA LEU A 94 -10.82 -10.76 -13.33
C LEU A 94 -10.16 -12.14 -13.14
N LEU A 95 -9.28 -12.28 -12.14
CA LEU A 95 -8.70 -13.58 -11.76
C LEU A 95 -9.69 -14.48 -11.02
N LEU A 96 -10.74 -13.92 -10.40
CA LEU A 96 -11.77 -14.65 -9.68
C LEU A 96 -13.03 -14.89 -10.52
N LEU A 97 -13.02 -14.46 -11.78
CA LEU A 97 -14.13 -14.58 -12.70
C LEU A 97 -14.26 -16.01 -13.21
N ASP A 98 -15.49 -16.44 -13.53
CA ASP A 98 -15.71 -17.75 -14.13
C ASP A 98 -15.00 -17.86 -15.50
N GLU A 99 -14.58 -19.07 -15.86
CA GLU A 99 -13.80 -19.30 -17.09
C GLU A 99 -14.60 -18.87 -18.34
N GLY A 100 -15.93 -19.07 -18.32
CA GLY A 100 -16.82 -18.67 -19.41
C GLY A 100 -16.92 -17.15 -19.61
N GLU A 101 -17.17 -16.40 -18.53
CA GLU A 101 -17.28 -14.93 -18.59
C GLU A 101 -15.96 -14.28 -19.01
N PHE A 102 -14.82 -14.86 -18.62
CA PHE A 102 -13.51 -14.38 -19.04
C PHE A 102 -13.21 -14.66 -20.51
N LEU A 103 -13.65 -15.81 -21.03
CA LEU A 103 -13.58 -16.11 -22.45
C LEU A 103 -14.39 -15.08 -23.26
N GLU A 104 -15.62 -14.76 -22.83
CA GLU A 104 -16.46 -13.75 -23.50
C GLU A 104 -15.80 -12.37 -23.53
N LEU A 105 -15.16 -11.96 -22.43
CA LEU A 105 -14.40 -10.71 -22.38
C LEU A 105 -13.23 -10.73 -23.37
N CYS A 106 -12.47 -11.82 -23.40
CA CYS A 106 -11.34 -11.97 -24.31
C CYS A 106 -11.79 -12.02 -25.78
N GLU A 107 -12.89 -12.69 -26.07
CA GLU A 107 -13.49 -12.72 -27.41
C GLU A 107 -13.94 -11.33 -27.86
N CYS A 108 -14.54 -10.54 -26.97
CA CYS A 108 -14.92 -9.16 -27.29
C CYS A 108 -13.70 -8.31 -27.66
N VAL A 109 -12.60 -8.43 -26.91
CA VAL A 109 -11.35 -7.71 -27.21
C VAL A 109 -10.73 -8.19 -28.52
N CYS A 110 -10.76 -9.49 -28.78
CA CYS A 110 -10.14 -10.06 -29.99
C CYS A 110 -10.98 -9.83 -31.25
N ARG A 111 -12.28 -9.56 -31.13
CA ARG A 111 -13.17 -9.29 -32.27
C ARG A 111 -12.74 -8.05 -33.06
N ASP A 112 -12.11 -7.10 -32.38
CA ASP A 112 -11.59 -5.89 -33.00
C ASP A 112 -10.24 -6.10 -33.72
N LEU A 113 -9.63 -7.29 -33.61
CA LEU A 113 -8.36 -7.62 -34.25
C LEU A 113 -8.56 -8.14 -35.68
N PRO A 114 -7.73 -7.71 -36.65
CA PRO A 114 -7.84 -8.15 -38.04
C PRO A 114 -7.43 -9.63 -38.19
N GLY A 115 -8.37 -10.47 -38.62
CA GLY A 115 -8.13 -11.91 -38.88
C GLY A 115 -8.69 -12.86 -37.83
N PHE A 116 -9.55 -12.38 -36.92
CA PHE A 116 -10.16 -13.19 -35.87
C PHE A 116 -11.12 -14.29 -36.38
N GLU A 117 -11.58 -14.22 -37.63
CA GLU A 117 -12.55 -15.17 -38.22
C GLU A 117 -12.07 -16.64 -38.22
N ASN A 118 -10.76 -16.89 -38.14
CA ASN A 118 -10.15 -18.23 -38.02
C ASN A 118 -9.10 -18.29 -36.89
N ALA A 119 -9.37 -17.59 -35.78
CA ALA A 119 -8.48 -17.52 -34.63
C ALA A 119 -8.75 -18.60 -33.59
N THR A 120 -7.69 -19.19 -33.04
CA THR A 120 -7.78 -19.90 -31.76
C THR A 120 -7.51 -18.90 -30.64
N LEU A 121 -8.48 -18.72 -29.75
CA LEU A 121 -8.33 -17.96 -28.52
C LEU A 121 -7.75 -18.85 -27.42
N TRP A 122 -6.69 -18.38 -26.76
CA TRP A 122 -6.11 -19.03 -25.61
C TRP A 122 -6.09 -18.09 -24.42
N CYS A 123 -6.93 -18.38 -23.42
CA CYS A 123 -7.13 -17.57 -22.22
C CYS A 123 -6.39 -18.18 -21.03
N MET A 124 -5.54 -17.39 -20.38
CA MET A 124 -4.78 -17.81 -19.19
C MET A 124 -5.02 -16.87 -18.01
N GLN A 125 -5.76 -17.36 -17.01
CA GLN A 125 -6.05 -16.68 -15.74
C GLN A 125 -5.02 -17.04 -14.65
N HIS A 126 -3.73 -16.89 -14.95
CA HIS A 126 -2.67 -17.15 -13.97
C HIS A 126 -2.16 -15.85 -13.33
N SER A 127 -1.72 -15.95 -12.07
CA SER A 127 -1.03 -14.86 -11.37
C SER A 127 0.44 -14.75 -11.76
N LEU A 128 1.05 -15.86 -12.20
CA LEU A 128 2.43 -15.98 -12.66
C LEU A 128 2.55 -15.53 -14.11
N PRO A 129 3.71 -14.95 -14.52
CA PRO A 129 3.93 -14.53 -15.90
C PRO A 129 4.00 -15.74 -16.84
N ILE A 130 3.52 -15.55 -18.08
CA ILE A 130 3.50 -16.60 -19.10
C ILE A 130 4.92 -17.01 -19.48
N ASP A 131 5.18 -18.32 -19.48
CA ASP A 131 6.46 -18.88 -19.90
C ASP A 131 6.45 -19.37 -21.36
N ALA A 132 7.62 -19.68 -21.91
CA ALA A 132 7.76 -20.16 -23.28
C ALA A 132 7.00 -21.47 -23.53
N ASP A 133 6.93 -22.35 -22.53
CA ASP A 133 6.22 -23.63 -22.61
C ASP A 133 4.70 -23.46 -22.75
N ASP A 134 4.14 -22.45 -22.08
CA ASP A 134 2.72 -22.09 -22.16
C ASP A 134 2.36 -21.61 -23.57
N VAL A 135 3.23 -20.78 -24.17
CA VAL A 135 3.07 -20.33 -25.56
C VAL A 135 3.16 -21.51 -26.53
N LEU A 136 4.06 -22.47 -26.30
CA LEU A 136 4.17 -23.67 -27.12
C LEU A 136 2.94 -24.57 -27.00
N ALA A 137 2.37 -24.69 -25.80
CA ALA A 137 1.13 -25.43 -25.59
C ALA A 137 -0.04 -24.80 -26.37
N ALA A 138 -0.17 -23.47 -26.32
CA ALA A 138 -1.15 -22.70 -27.09
C ALA A 138 -0.95 -22.90 -28.60
N TYR A 139 0.29 -22.80 -29.09
CA TYR A 139 0.63 -23.04 -30.50
C TYR A 139 0.29 -24.46 -30.95
N ARG A 140 0.62 -25.49 -30.15
CA ARG A 140 0.30 -26.89 -30.49
C ARG A 140 -1.20 -27.10 -30.60
N ARG A 141 -2.00 -26.43 -29.76
CA ARG A 141 -3.46 -26.50 -29.82
C ARG A 141 -4.01 -25.81 -31.06
N ALA A 142 -3.53 -24.61 -31.39
CA ALA A 142 -3.90 -23.90 -32.61
C ALA A 142 -3.59 -24.73 -33.87
N ARG A 143 -2.43 -25.39 -33.89
CA ARG A 143 -2.04 -26.29 -35.00
C ARG A 143 -2.98 -27.49 -35.14
N ARG A 144 -3.46 -28.08 -34.04
CA ARG A 144 -4.45 -29.18 -34.10
C ARG A 144 -5.79 -28.73 -34.68
N GLN A 145 -6.14 -27.46 -34.50
CA GLN A 145 -7.37 -26.86 -34.99
C GLN A 145 -7.21 -26.23 -36.39
N ASN A 146 -6.03 -26.34 -37.02
CA ASN A 146 -5.69 -25.70 -38.29
C ASN A 146 -5.95 -24.18 -38.32
N ALA A 147 -5.80 -23.51 -37.18
CA ALA A 147 -6.02 -22.07 -37.09
C ALA A 147 -4.88 -21.29 -37.73
N GLN A 148 -5.23 -20.18 -38.39
CA GLN A 148 -4.29 -19.28 -39.06
C GLN A 148 -3.86 -18.11 -38.17
N PHE A 149 -4.58 -17.88 -37.07
CA PHE A 149 -4.31 -16.83 -36.09
C PHE A 149 -4.37 -17.38 -34.67
N LEU A 150 -3.46 -16.95 -33.80
CA LEU A 150 -3.40 -17.33 -32.38
C LEU A 150 -3.43 -16.07 -31.52
N ALA A 151 -4.50 -15.89 -30.75
CA ALA A 151 -4.60 -14.83 -29.76
C ALA A 151 -4.33 -15.40 -28.36
N ILE A 152 -3.30 -14.92 -27.68
CA ILE A 152 -3.01 -15.29 -26.29
C ILE A 152 -3.44 -14.14 -25.39
N CYS A 153 -4.49 -14.36 -24.61
CA CYS A 153 -4.98 -13.44 -23.60
C CYS A 153 -4.49 -13.84 -22.23
N SER A 154 -3.83 -12.92 -21.51
CA SER A 154 -3.47 -13.17 -20.11
C SER A 154 -3.59 -11.94 -19.25
N LEU A 155 -3.98 -12.18 -18.00
CA LEU A 155 -3.98 -11.21 -16.90
C LEU A 155 -2.60 -11.07 -16.26
N SER A 156 -1.60 -11.80 -16.73
CA SER A 156 -0.20 -11.73 -16.30
C SER A 156 0.70 -11.21 -17.41
N GLY A 157 1.85 -10.63 -17.02
CA GLY A 157 2.87 -10.19 -17.98
C GLY A 157 3.52 -11.37 -18.68
N CYS A 158 4.19 -11.09 -19.81
CA CYS A 158 4.92 -12.09 -20.57
C CYS A 158 6.41 -12.11 -20.16
N THR A 159 7.00 -13.29 -20.00
CA THR A 159 8.46 -13.40 -19.83
C THR A 159 9.19 -13.03 -21.12
N GLN A 160 10.47 -12.66 -21.01
CA GLN A 160 11.29 -12.32 -22.19
C GLN A 160 11.49 -13.51 -23.14
N ALA A 161 11.53 -14.73 -22.61
CA ALA A 161 11.63 -15.94 -23.40
C ALA A 161 10.34 -16.20 -24.20
N ALA A 162 9.18 -16.05 -23.57
CA ALA A 162 7.87 -16.21 -24.20
C ALA A 162 7.62 -15.16 -25.30
N SER A 163 7.99 -13.90 -25.07
CA SER A 163 7.83 -12.84 -26.08
C SER A 163 8.74 -13.03 -27.29
N ALA A 164 9.97 -13.49 -27.09
CA ALA A 164 10.87 -13.86 -28.17
C ALA A 164 10.36 -15.07 -28.97
N LEU A 165 9.68 -16.01 -28.31
CA LEU A 165 9.11 -17.19 -28.95
C LEU A 165 7.90 -16.82 -29.82
N LEU A 166 7.00 -15.96 -29.32
CA LEU A 166 5.84 -15.46 -30.08
C LEU A 166 6.24 -14.86 -31.44
N LEU A 167 7.29 -14.03 -31.48
CA LEU A 167 7.76 -13.41 -32.72
C LEU A 167 8.33 -14.41 -33.74
N ARG A 168 8.74 -15.60 -33.29
CA ARG A 168 9.35 -16.65 -34.12
C ARG A 168 8.34 -17.70 -34.60
N LEU A 169 7.08 -17.62 -34.17
CA LEU A 169 6.07 -18.59 -34.55
C LEU A 169 5.68 -18.43 -36.04
N PRO A 170 5.43 -19.54 -36.76
CA PRO A 170 5.03 -19.51 -38.17
C PRO A 170 3.56 -19.13 -38.39
N ILE A 171 2.78 -19.01 -37.31
CA ILE A 171 1.38 -18.57 -37.31
C ILE A 171 1.35 -17.11 -36.86
N ARG A 172 0.43 -16.29 -37.39
CA ARG A 172 0.23 -14.93 -36.88
C ARG A 172 -0.26 -15.01 -35.43
N SER A 173 0.61 -14.68 -34.49
CA SER A 173 0.30 -14.69 -33.06
C SER A 173 0.32 -13.29 -32.49
N GLU A 174 -0.72 -12.95 -31.73
CA GLU A 174 -0.81 -11.69 -31.01
C GLU A 174 -0.98 -11.96 -29.51
N TYR A 175 -0.19 -11.26 -28.71
CA TYR A 175 -0.28 -11.30 -27.26
C TYR A 175 -1.04 -10.08 -26.76
N ILE A 176 -2.18 -10.33 -26.15
CA ILE A 176 -2.99 -9.29 -25.55
C ILE A 176 -2.52 -9.08 -24.13
N SER A 177 -1.87 -7.92 -23.94
CA SER A 177 -1.35 -7.54 -22.64
C SER A 177 -2.46 -7.30 -21.60
N PRO A 178 -2.16 -7.46 -20.30
CA PRO A 178 -3.10 -7.17 -19.23
C PRO A 178 -3.66 -5.75 -19.28
N ASP A 179 -2.85 -4.78 -19.71
CA ASP A 179 -3.27 -3.37 -19.79
C ASP A 179 -4.40 -3.16 -20.80
N ILE A 180 -4.40 -3.91 -21.90
CA ILE A 180 -5.46 -3.85 -22.92
C ILE A 180 -6.74 -4.46 -22.32
N LEU A 181 -6.64 -5.65 -21.71
CA LEU A 181 -7.78 -6.30 -21.06
C LEU A 181 -8.39 -5.43 -19.95
N LEU A 182 -7.56 -4.80 -19.12
CA LEU A 182 -8.01 -3.90 -18.05
C LEU A 182 -8.70 -2.65 -18.59
N ARG A 183 -8.20 -2.08 -19.70
CA ARG A 183 -8.87 -0.93 -20.35
C ARG A 183 -10.25 -1.30 -20.87
N PHE A 184 -10.36 -2.41 -21.58
CA PHE A 184 -11.65 -2.90 -22.06
C PHE A 184 -12.59 -3.24 -20.89
N ALA A 185 -12.11 -3.94 -19.86
CA ALA A 185 -12.89 -4.24 -18.66
C ALA A 185 -13.39 -2.98 -17.92
N ARG A 186 -12.65 -1.87 -17.97
CA ARG A 186 -13.09 -0.56 -17.42
C ARG A 186 -14.24 0.05 -18.23
N GLU A 187 -14.22 -0.12 -19.55
CA GLU A 187 -15.24 0.44 -20.46
C GLU A 187 -16.53 -0.40 -20.45
N THR A 188 -16.41 -1.71 -20.23
CA THR A 188 -17.55 -2.62 -20.10
C THR A 188 -18.25 -2.42 -18.74
N LYS A 189 -19.53 -2.03 -18.76
CA LYS A 189 -20.31 -1.74 -17.55
C LYS A 189 -20.43 -2.94 -16.59
N GLU A 190 -20.45 -4.17 -17.11
CA GLU A 190 -20.60 -5.40 -16.33
C GLU A 190 -19.40 -5.68 -15.42
N PHE A 191 -18.19 -5.28 -15.83
CA PHE A 191 -16.96 -5.50 -15.06
C PHE A 191 -16.44 -4.22 -14.39
N SER A 192 -17.22 -3.12 -14.48
CA SER A 192 -16.79 -1.82 -13.99
C SER A 192 -16.61 -1.81 -12.47
N VAL A 193 -15.37 -1.65 -12.04
CA VAL A 193 -15.02 -1.45 -10.62
C VAL A 193 -15.17 0.02 -10.30
N GLY A 194 -16.12 0.32 -9.41
CA GLY A 194 -16.40 1.69 -9.00
C GLY A 194 -15.45 2.18 -7.90
N ALA A 195 -15.51 3.49 -7.61
CA ALA A 195 -14.82 4.08 -6.47
C ALA A 195 -15.21 3.43 -5.12
N GLN A 196 -16.39 2.81 -5.03
CA GLN A 196 -16.87 2.12 -3.82
C GLN A 196 -16.08 0.84 -3.52
N ASP A 197 -15.74 0.08 -4.56
CA ASP A 197 -14.98 -1.17 -4.44
C ASP A 197 -13.52 -0.91 -4.02
N VAL A 198 -12.92 0.14 -4.59
CA VAL A 198 -11.59 0.62 -4.19
C VAL A 198 -11.61 1.05 -2.71
N ASN A 199 -12.66 1.75 -2.27
CA ASN A 199 -12.81 2.15 -0.88
C ASN A 199 -12.98 0.94 0.06
N ALA A 200 -13.70 -0.09 -0.37
CA ALA A 200 -13.84 -1.34 0.37
C ALA A 200 -12.49 -2.08 0.50
N HIS A 201 -11.70 -2.14 -0.57
CA HIS A 201 -10.35 -2.72 -0.55
C HIS A 201 -9.40 -1.92 0.37
N ILE A 202 -9.50 -0.59 0.40
CA ILE A 202 -8.73 0.24 1.34
C ILE A 202 -9.12 -0.09 2.79
N ARG A 203 -10.42 -0.21 3.07
CA ARG A 203 -10.93 -0.52 4.42
C ARG A 203 -10.48 -1.90 4.90
N SER A 204 -10.47 -2.92 4.04
CA SER A 204 -10.00 -4.27 4.41
C SER A 204 -8.50 -4.29 4.71
N ARG A 205 -7.67 -3.54 3.96
CA ARG A 205 -6.25 -3.40 4.32
C ARG A 205 -6.05 -2.66 5.63
N GLN A 206 -6.85 -1.63 5.90
CA GLN A 206 -6.79 -0.88 7.14
C GLN A 206 -7.20 -1.72 8.35
N SER A 207 -8.22 -2.57 8.25
CA SER A 207 -8.64 -3.45 9.35
C SER A 207 -7.54 -4.43 9.72
N VAL A 208 -6.87 -5.05 8.74
CA VAL A 208 -5.73 -5.97 8.99
C VAL A 208 -4.59 -5.26 9.71
N VAL A 209 -4.24 -4.03 9.29
CA VAL A 209 -3.18 -3.26 9.97
C VAL A 209 -3.61 -2.86 11.38
N HIS A 210 -4.87 -2.49 11.57
CA HIS A 210 -5.41 -2.12 12.87
C HIS A 210 -5.46 -3.32 13.82
N GLU A 211 -5.86 -4.49 13.34
CA GLU A 211 -5.83 -5.75 14.06
C GLU A 211 -4.41 -6.16 14.42
N ARG A 212 -3.46 -6.09 13.48
CA ARG A 212 -2.04 -6.33 13.78
C ARG A 212 -1.51 -5.40 14.86
N ARG A 213 -1.87 -4.12 14.84
CA ARG A 213 -1.49 -3.16 15.90
C ARG A 213 -2.11 -3.50 17.24
N LYS A 214 -3.38 -3.90 17.26
CA LYS A 214 -4.06 -4.39 18.48
C LYS A 214 -3.38 -5.65 19.00
N GLN A 215 -3.02 -6.59 18.13
CA GLN A 215 -2.28 -7.80 18.47
C GLN A 215 -0.91 -7.45 19.04
N MET A 216 -0.13 -6.57 18.40
CA MET A 216 1.17 -6.11 18.91
C MET A 216 1.06 -5.38 20.26
N GLN A 217 -0.04 -4.66 20.52
CA GLN A 217 -0.28 -4.01 21.82
C GLN A 217 -0.75 -4.99 22.88
N ALA A 218 -1.45 -6.07 22.49
CA ALA A 218 -1.92 -7.12 23.38
C ALA A 218 -0.84 -8.19 23.67
N GLU A 219 0.13 -8.37 22.77
CA GLU A 219 1.24 -9.33 22.89
C GLU A 219 2.03 -9.21 24.21
N PRO A 220 2.40 -7.98 24.68
CA PRO A 220 3.05 -7.80 25.97
C PRO A 220 2.21 -8.27 27.16
N PHE A 221 0.88 -8.28 27.04
CA PHE A 221 -0.09 -8.61 28.09
C PHE A 221 -0.78 -9.97 27.88
N ALA A 222 -0.27 -10.79 26.95
CA ALA A 222 -0.83 -12.10 26.65
C ALA A 222 -0.81 -13.06 27.86
N PRO A 223 -1.76 -14.02 27.94
CA PRO A 223 -1.85 -14.95 29.06
C PRO A 223 -0.53 -15.73 29.24
N GLY A 224 -0.02 -15.75 30.47
CA GLY A 224 1.23 -16.43 30.82
C GLY A 224 2.51 -15.56 30.80
N ARG A 225 2.48 -14.34 30.25
CA ARG A 225 3.63 -13.41 30.29
C ARG A 225 3.85 -12.78 31.67
N ALA A 226 2.79 -12.64 32.49
CA ALA A 226 2.89 -12.15 33.87
C ALA A 226 3.95 -12.91 34.71
N LYS A 227 4.02 -14.24 34.58
CA LYS A 227 5.03 -15.07 35.25
C LYS A 227 6.45 -14.71 34.81
N LYS A 228 6.66 -14.42 33.52
CA LYS A 228 7.96 -14.03 32.97
C LYS A 228 8.41 -12.67 33.52
N TYR A 229 7.49 -11.70 33.64
CA TYR A 229 7.79 -10.40 34.25
C TYR A 229 8.09 -10.52 35.75
N LEU A 230 7.40 -11.40 36.49
CA LEU A 230 7.71 -11.67 37.91
C LEU A 230 9.10 -12.30 38.08
N VAL A 231 9.44 -13.30 37.27
CA VAL A 231 10.77 -13.92 37.30
C VAL A 231 11.85 -12.91 36.95
N CYS A 232 11.62 -12.09 35.92
CA CYS A 232 12.53 -11.01 35.55
C CYS A 232 12.73 -10.01 36.71
N ALA A 233 11.65 -9.58 37.36
CA ALA A 233 11.71 -8.68 38.51
C ALA A 233 12.52 -9.27 39.68
N LEU A 234 12.36 -10.57 39.95
CA LEU A 234 13.11 -11.26 41.01
C LEU A 234 14.59 -11.35 40.67
N ILE A 235 14.95 -11.67 39.42
CA ILE A 235 16.33 -11.70 38.93
C ILE A 235 16.97 -10.31 39.02
N LEU A 236 16.27 -9.26 38.59
CA LEU A 236 16.73 -7.86 38.68
C LEU A 236 16.90 -7.40 40.13
N ALA A 237 16.00 -7.80 41.02
CA ALA A 237 16.09 -7.52 42.44
C ALA A 237 17.29 -8.24 43.08
N ALA A 238 17.55 -9.50 42.73
CA ALA A 238 18.72 -10.23 43.17
C ALA A 238 20.03 -9.61 42.63
N ALA A 239 20.05 -9.21 41.35
CA ALA A 239 21.18 -8.54 40.72
C ALA A 239 21.48 -7.16 41.32
N SER A 240 20.46 -6.49 41.90
CA SER A 240 20.62 -5.22 42.61
C SER A 240 21.54 -5.33 43.84
N PHE A 241 21.65 -6.50 44.46
CA PHE A 241 22.53 -6.72 45.61
C PHE A 241 23.99 -6.97 45.20
N ILE A 242 24.23 -7.41 43.96
CA ILE A 242 25.55 -7.79 43.45
C ILE A 242 26.22 -6.61 42.75
N THR A 243 25.44 -5.67 42.19
CA THR A 243 25.94 -4.59 41.34
C THR A 243 25.90 -3.23 42.06
N GLY A 244 26.93 -2.39 41.85
CA GLY A 244 27.04 -1.05 42.45
C GLY A 244 26.00 -0.03 41.97
N TYR A 245 25.10 -0.40 41.06
CA TYR A 245 24.03 0.45 40.51
C TYR A 245 22.65 0.06 41.05
N ALA A 246 22.55 -0.15 42.36
CA ALA A 246 21.36 -0.69 43.02
C ALA A 246 20.06 0.08 42.70
N LEU A 247 20.12 1.40 42.51
CA LEU A 247 18.96 2.25 42.26
C LEU A 247 18.33 1.99 40.88
N TYR A 248 19.14 1.81 39.84
CA TYR A 248 18.65 1.50 38.49
C TYR A 248 17.94 0.15 38.42
N TYR A 249 18.55 -0.89 39.02
CA TYR A 249 17.97 -2.23 39.06
C TYR A 249 16.67 -2.31 39.88
N ARG A 250 16.56 -1.53 40.97
CA ARG A 250 15.31 -1.46 41.77
C ARG A 250 14.18 -0.77 41.02
N LEU A 251 14.47 0.31 40.29
CA LEU A 251 13.48 0.98 39.45
C LEU A 251 12.99 0.05 38.33
N LEU A 252 13.90 -0.66 37.67
CA LEU A 252 13.55 -1.59 36.59
C LEU A 252 12.75 -2.80 37.12
N ALA A 253 13.14 -3.35 38.28
CA ALA A 253 12.37 -4.39 38.96
C ALA A 253 10.96 -3.91 39.35
N GLY A 254 10.83 -2.69 39.87
CA GLY A 254 9.53 -2.08 40.16
C GLY A 254 8.65 -1.91 38.92
N LEU A 255 9.24 -1.50 37.79
CA LEU A 255 8.55 -1.40 36.51
C LEU A 255 8.09 -2.79 36.01
N CYS A 256 8.93 -3.81 36.12
CA CYS A 256 8.55 -5.19 35.81
C CYS A 256 7.40 -5.70 36.71
N LEU A 257 7.37 -5.35 38.00
CA LEU A 257 6.26 -5.70 38.90
C LEU A 257 4.96 -4.97 38.51
N MET A 258 5.02 -3.70 38.13
CA MET A 258 3.86 -2.96 37.63
C MET A 258 3.32 -3.56 36.32
N LEU A 259 4.20 -3.98 35.40
CA LEU A 259 3.82 -4.69 34.17
C LEU A 259 3.23 -6.08 34.47
N ALA A 260 3.77 -6.79 35.46
CA ALA A 260 3.23 -8.08 35.89
C ALA A 260 1.83 -7.93 36.50
N GLY A 261 1.64 -6.93 37.37
CA GLY A 261 0.36 -6.63 38.01
C GLY A 261 -0.70 -6.21 37.00
N THR A 262 -0.36 -5.30 36.07
CA THR A 262 -1.28 -4.89 35.00
C THR A 262 -1.62 -6.03 34.04
N SER A 263 -0.65 -6.89 33.67
CA SER A 263 -0.92 -8.09 32.88
C SER A 263 -1.82 -9.09 33.60
N PHE A 264 -1.65 -9.25 34.92
CA PHE A 264 -2.46 -10.15 35.73
C PHE A 264 -3.90 -9.66 35.88
N THR A 265 -4.09 -8.37 36.19
CA THR A 265 -5.44 -7.78 36.30
C THR A 265 -6.16 -7.80 34.95
N LEU A 266 -5.49 -7.39 33.87
CA LEU A 266 -6.07 -7.44 32.52
C LEU A 266 -6.51 -8.85 32.10
N ASN A 267 -5.71 -9.87 32.44
CA ASN A 267 -6.03 -11.27 32.14
C ASN A 267 -7.09 -11.86 33.08
N GLN A 268 -7.25 -11.31 34.30
CA GLN A 268 -8.31 -11.70 35.23
C GLN A 268 -9.67 -11.09 34.82
N PHE A 269 -9.67 -9.89 34.24
CA PHE A 269 -10.88 -9.21 33.76
C PHE A 269 -11.26 -9.54 32.30
N ALA A 270 -10.37 -10.16 31.53
CA ALA A 270 -10.68 -10.71 30.22
C ALA A 270 -11.08 -12.19 30.37
N PRO A 271 -12.37 -12.53 30.49
CA PRO A 271 -12.77 -13.93 30.56
C PRO A 271 -12.36 -14.61 29.25
N ILE A 272 -11.41 -15.54 29.39
CA ILE A 272 -11.20 -16.76 28.60
C ILE A 272 -11.93 -16.72 27.25
N LYS A 273 -11.32 -16.10 26.22
CA LYS A 273 -11.47 -16.64 24.87
C LYS A 273 -10.54 -17.84 24.80
N ALA A 274 -11.07 -18.99 25.20
CA ALA A 274 -10.45 -20.27 24.91
C ALA A 274 -10.23 -20.32 23.40
N VAL A 275 -8.97 -20.45 23.02
CA VAL A 275 -8.55 -20.86 21.70
C VAL A 275 -9.04 -22.30 21.56
N GLU A 276 -10.17 -22.50 20.88
CA GLU A 276 -10.45 -23.78 20.26
C GLU A 276 -9.46 -23.94 19.10
N GLN A 277 -8.75 -25.06 19.17
CA GLN A 277 -7.79 -25.54 18.17
C GLN A 277 -8.52 -26.05 16.93
#